data_AF-A0A517Q2U1-F1
#
_entry.id   AF-A0A517Q2U1-F1
#
_cell.length_a   1.000
_cell.length_b   1.000
_cell.length_c   1.000
_cell.angle_alpha   90.00
_cell.angle_beta   90.00
_cell.angle_gamma   90.00
#
_symmetry.space_group_name_H-M   'P 1'
#
loop_
_entity.id
_entity.type
_entity.pdbx_description
1 polymer ?
#
loop_
_entity_poly.entity_id
_entity_poly.type
_entity_poly.pdbx_seq_one_letter_code
_entity_poly.pdbx_strand_id
1 'polypeptide(L)'
;MRNEHATTICLEHQAAETQATPHGTVCPRCKQRLYLNPPQGNLMSFWESQPVAYTLEREPCFAYSLLWEDYRIRSLHLPDTTSADEPATQVKSHS
;
A
#
# COMPACT_ATOMS: atom_id res chain seq x y z
N MET A 1 9.11 20.19 0.93
CA MET A 1 7.93 19.41 0.52
C MET A 1 8.02 18.09 1.24
N ARG A 2 7.18 17.86 2.26
CA ARG A 2 7.09 16.54 2.90
C ARG A 2 6.37 15.65 1.88
N ASN A 3 7.07 14.66 1.33
CA ASN A 3 6.40 13.55 0.65
C ASN A 3 5.53 12.87 1.71
N GLU A 4 4.24 13.19 1.73
CA GLU A 4 3.27 12.42 2.48
C GLU A 4 3.19 11.09 1.75
N HIS A 5 3.91 10.08 2.26
CA HIS A 5 3.94 8.76 1.67
C HIS A 5 2.52 8.18 1.70
N ALA A 6 2.02 7.71 0.55
CA ALA A 6 0.84 6.85 0.43
C ALA A 6 0.75 5.92 1.65
N THR A 7 -0.37 5.98 2.38
CA THR A 7 -0.55 5.13 3.55
C THR A 7 -0.78 3.70 3.09
N THR A 8 0.11 2.79 3.50
CA THR A 8 -0.02 1.36 3.21
C THR A 8 -0.61 0.62 4.39
N ILE A 9 -1.59 -0.25 4.13
CA ILE A 9 -2.30 -1.04 5.15
C ILE A 9 -2.06 -2.53 4.91
N CYS A 10 -1.65 -3.27 5.94
CA CYS A 10 -1.61 -4.72 5.89
C CYS A 10 -3.05 -5.26 5.89
N LEU A 11 -3.46 -5.96 4.84
CA LEU A 11 -4.80 -6.51 4.68
C LEU A 11 -5.08 -7.68 5.62
N GLU A 12 -4.06 -8.44 6.03
CA GLU A 12 -4.24 -9.57 6.94
C GLU A 12 -4.52 -9.10 8.37
N HIS A 13 -3.79 -8.07 8.82
CA HIS A 13 -3.86 -7.59 10.19
C HIS A 13 -4.66 -6.29 10.36
N GLN A 14 -5.13 -5.71 9.25
CA GLN A 14 -5.87 -4.44 9.20
C GLN A 14 -5.12 -3.32 9.96
N ALA A 15 -3.82 -3.20 9.71
CA ALA A 15 -2.94 -2.30 10.45
C ALA A 15 -1.97 -1.56 9.52
N ALA A 16 -1.63 -0.31 9.87
CA ALA A 16 -0.70 0.50 9.10
C ALA A 16 0.71 -0.12 9.02
N GLU A 17 1.31 -0.05 7.84
CA GLU A 17 2.64 -0.57 7.57
C GLU A 17 3.71 0.47 7.88
N THR A 18 4.01 0.62 9.17
CA THR A 18 4.95 1.64 9.68
C THR A 18 6.34 1.08 9.98
N GLN A 19 6.51 -0.24 9.94
CA GLN A 19 7.70 -0.89 10.45
C GLN A 19 8.63 -1.31 9.33
N ALA A 20 9.82 -0.71 9.27
CA ALA A 20 10.84 -1.07 8.29
C ALA A 20 11.38 -2.50 8.50
N THR A 21 11.56 -3.20 7.37
CA THR A 21 12.21 -4.52 7.24
C THR A 21 13.04 -4.54 5.95
N PRO A 22 13.90 -5.56 5.74
CA PRO A 22 14.60 -5.73 4.46
C PRO A 22 13.69 -5.91 3.23
N HIS A 23 12.41 -6.24 3.44
CA HIS A 23 11.43 -6.48 2.36
C HIS A 23 10.45 -5.33 2.16
N GLY A 24 10.72 -4.17 2.77
CA GLY A 24 9.83 -3.01 2.78
C GLY A 24 9.24 -2.72 4.15
N THR A 25 8.29 -1.78 4.20
CA THR A 25 7.52 -1.48 5.40
C THR A 25 6.39 -2.50 5.56
N VAL A 26 6.16 -2.97 6.78
CA VAL A 26 5.09 -3.92 7.11
C VAL A 26 4.40 -3.52 8.41
N CYS A 27 3.25 -4.11 8.73
CA CYS A 27 2.61 -3.88 10.03
C CYS A 27 3.40 -4.53 11.19
N PRO A 28 3.22 -4.08 12.46
CA PRO A 28 3.94 -4.63 13.61
C PRO A 28 3.81 -6.15 13.78
N ARG A 29 2.65 -6.72 13.47
CA ARG A 29 2.41 -8.17 13.54
C ARG A 29 3.21 -8.95 12.50
N CYS A 30 3.23 -8.47 11.25
CA CYS A 30 4.05 -9.07 10.21
C CYS A 30 5.55 -9.00 10.56
N LYS A 31 6.04 -7.85 11.07
CA LYS A 31 7.42 -7.73 11.50
C LYS A 31 7.75 -8.73 12.62
N GLN A 32 6.88 -8.84 13.62
CA GLN A 32 7.08 -9.81 14.69
C GLN A 32 7.18 -11.24 14.13
N ARG A 33 6.29 -11.65 13.23
CA ARG A 33 6.34 -12.96 12.56
C ARG A 33 7.66 -13.16 11.82
N LEU A 34 8.05 -12.20 10.97
CA LEU A 34 9.29 -12.27 10.17
C LEU A 34 10.55 -12.44 11.02
N TYR A 35 10.56 -11.95 12.27
CA TYR A 35 11.73 -12.03 13.15
C TYR A 35 11.70 -13.20 14.13
N LEU A 36 10.53 -13.58 14.63
CA LEU A 36 10.41 -14.67 15.61
C LEU A 36 10.27 -16.05 14.96
N ASN A 37 9.65 -16.11 13.78
CA ASN A 37 9.48 -17.35 13.04
C ASN A 37 9.48 -17.02 11.54
N PRO A 38 10.68 -16.74 10.98
CA PRO A 38 10.83 -16.30 9.60
C PRO A 38 10.27 -17.36 8.64
N PRO A 39 9.52 -16.94 7.61
CA PRO A 39 9.00 -17.85 6.60
C PRO A 39 10.13 -18.50 5.79
N GLN A 40 9.85 -19.68 5.25
CA GLN A 40 10.83 -20.47 4.49
C GLN A 40 10.58 -20.37 2.98
N GLY A 41 11.58 -20.77 2.21
CA GLY A 41 11.50 -20.81 0.74
C GLY A 41 11.78 -19.46 0.07
N ASN A 42 11.45 -19.41 -1.22
CA ASN A 42 11.73 -18.25 -2.06
C ASN A 42 10.68 -17.15 -1.83
N LEU A 43 11.16 -15.92 -1.71
CA LEU A 43 10.29 -14.75 -1.72
C LEU A 43 9.91 -14.38 -3.16
N MET A 44 8.61 -14.34 -3.42
CA MET A 44 8.01 -13.75 -4.62
C MET A 44 7.33 -12.43 -4.27
N SER A 45 7.39 -11.46 -5.17
CA SER A 45 6.69 -10.19 -4.99
C SER A 45 6.00 -9.73 -6.27
N PHE A 46 4.76 -9.25 -6.12
CA PHE A 46 3.93 -8.87 -7.26
C PHE A 46 2.78 -7.95 -6.86
N TRP A 47 2.33 -7.14 -7.82
CA TRP A 47 1.06 -6.42 -7.73
C TRP A 47 -0.08 -7.33 -8.17
N GLU A 48 -1.18 -7.31 -7.43
CA GLU A 48 -2.40 -8.00 -7.82
C GLU A 48 -3.08 -7.26 -8.98
N SER A 49 -3.52 -8.01 -9.99
CA SER A 49 -4.08 -7.46 -11.22
C SER A 49 -5.47 -6.85 -11.05
N GLN A 50 -6.20 -7.28 -10.02
CA GLN A 50 -7.53 -6.77 -9.72
C GLN A 50 -7.51 -5.88 -8.48
N PRO A 51 -8.31 -4.81 -8.45
CA PRO A 51 -8.48 -4.00 -7.26
C PRO A 51 -9.11 -4.83 -6.14
N VAL A 52 -8.64 -4.61 -4.92
CA VAL A 52 -9.11 -5.32 -3.72
C VAL A 52 -10.04 -4.46 -2.87
N ALA A 53 -10.04 -3.15 -3.10
CA ALA A 53 -10.90 -2.18 -2.44
C ALA A 53 -11.08 -0.95 -3.35
N TYR A 54 -11.98 -0.05 -2.93
CA TYR A 54 -12.19 1.24 -3.55
C TYR A 54 -12.28 2.33 -2.48
N THR A 55 -11.84 3.55 -2.80
CA THR A 55 -12.05 4.73 -1.95
C THR A 55 -13.53 5.15 -1.95
N LEU A 56 -13.89 6.13 -1.11
CA LEU A 56 -15.24 6.71 -1.10
C LEU A 56 -15.57 7.41 -2.43
N GLU A 57 -14.54 7.93 -3.10
CA GLU A 57 -14.57 8.56 -4.42
C GLU A 57 -14.57 7.53 -5.56
N ARG A 58 -14.61 6.23 -5.24
CA ARG A 58 -14.61 5.09 -6.18
C ARG A 58 -13.30 4.90 -6.95
N GLU A 59 -12.19 5.35 -6.40
CA GLU A 59 -10.88 5.07 -6.98
C GLU A 59 -10.42 3.65 -6.63
N PRO A 60 -9.86 2.88 -7.57
CA PRO A 60 -9.42 1.52 -7.31
C PRO A 60 -8.16 1.49 -6.43
N CYS A 61 -8.16 0.62 -5.41
CA CYS A 61 -6.99 0.37 -4.58
C CYS A 61 -6.46 -1.04 -4.83
N PHE A 62 -5.16 -1.14 -5.13
CA PHE A 62 -4.50 -2.40 -5.48
C PHE A 62 -3.69 -2.94 -4.30
N ALA A 63 -3.56 -4.26 -4.25
CA ALA A 63 -2.72 -4.94 -3.28
C ALA A 63 -1.36 -5.29 -3.87
N TYR A 64 -0.30 -5.03 -3.11
CA TYR A 64 1.02 -5.60 -3.33
C TYR A 64 1.19 -6.82 -2.43
N SER A 65 1.70 -7.93 -2.97
CA SER A 65 1.90 -9.17 -2.24
C SER A 65 3.38 -9.51 -2.13
N LEU A 66 3.83 -9.81 -0.91
CA LEU A 66 5.05 -10.56 -0.61
C LEU A 66 4.63 -11.98 -0.24
N LEU A 67 5.11 -12.98 -0.97
CA LEU A 67 4.70 -14.37 -0.83
C LEU A 67 5.91 -15.28 -0.64
N TRP A 68 5.89 -16.04 0.44
CA TRP A 68 6.72 -17.21 0.70
C TRP A 68 5.86 -18.48 0.58
N GLU A 69 6.48 -19.64 0.71
CA GLU A 69 5.77 -20.93 0.63
C GLU A 69 4.74 -21.10 1.76
N ASP A 70 5.05 -20.63 2.97
CA ASP A 70 4.23 -20.78 4.17
C ASP A 70 3.63 -19.47 4.70
N TYR A 71 3.89 -18.34 4.04
CA TYR A 71 3.48 -17.03 4.56
C TYR A 71 3.25 -16.00 3.46
N ARG A 72 2.27 -15.12 3.66
CA ARG A 72 1.95 -14.02 2.74
C ARG A 72 1.70 -12.73 3.51
N ILE A 73 2.27 -11.64 3.00
CA ILE A 73 1.90 -10.28 3.40
C ILE A 73 1.21 -9.64 2.20
N ARG A 74 0.00 -9.11 2.42
CA ARG A 74 -0.74 -8.33 1.43
C ARG A 74 -0.88 -6.90 1.92
N SER A 75 -0.39 -5.96 1.14
CA SER A 75 -0.29 -4.55 1.45
C SER A 75 -1.23 -3.77 0.52
N LEU A 76 -2.25 -3.12 1.06
CA LEU A 76 -3.11 -2.19 0.33
C LEU A 76 -2.42 -0.84 0.23
N HIS A 77 -2.17 -0.38 -0.99
CA HIS A 77 -1.67 0.96 -1.23
C HIS A 77 -2.86 1.88 -1.50
N LEU A 78 -3.09 2.82 -0.59
CA LEU A 78 -4.08 3.87 -0.80
C LEU A 78 -3.52 4.90 -1.80
N PRO A 79 -4.35 5.44 -2.70
CA PRO A 79 -3.93 6.53 -3.58
C PRO A 79 -3.48 7.74 -2.74
N ASP A 80 -2.51 8.50 -3.25
CA ASP A 80 -2.04 9.72 -2.57
C ASP A 80 -3.20 10.71 -2.46
N THR A 81 -3.62 10.98 -1.23
CA THR A 81 -4.63 12.01 -0.94
C THR A 81 -4.01 13.41 -0.97
N THR A 82 -3.21 13.75 -1.98
CA THR A 82 -2.84 15.15 -2.20
C THR A 82 -4.00 15.89 -2.86
N SER A 83 -4.88 16.40 -1.99
CA SER A 83 -5.84 17.48 -2.23
C SER A 83 -6.73 17.37 -3.48
N ALA A 84 -7.90 16.77 -3.32
CA ALA A 84 -9.09 17.26 -4.00
C ALA A 84 -9.40 18.68 -3.48
N ASP A 85 -8.79 19.71 -4.06
CA ASP A 85 -9.31 21.09 -4.15
C ASP A 85 -8.24 22.02 -4.75
N GLU A 86 -8.17 22.07 -6.08
CA GLU A 86 -7.90 23.32 -6.79
C GLU A 86 -8.96 23.36 -7.92
N PRO A 87 -9.99 24.22 -7.85
CA PRO A 87 -10.90 24.35 -8.96
C PRO A 87 -10.12 24.87 -10.16
N ALA A 88 -10.15 24.08 -11.25
CA ALA A 88 -9.59 24.44 -12.54
C ALA A 88 -10.01 25.87 -12.89
N THR A 89 -9.08 26.81 -12.72
CA THR A 89 -9.37 28.21 -13.01
C THR A 89 -9.49 28.30 -14.52
N GLN A 90 -10.70 28.69 -14.93
CA GLN A 90 -11.15 28.91 -16.30
C GLN A 90 -10.07 29.48 -17.21
N VAL A 91 -9.88 28.76 -18.32
CA VAL A 91 -9.76 29.28 -19.70
C VAL A 91 -9.69 30.82 -19.78
N LYS A 92 -8.50 31.36 -20.03
CA LYS A 92 -8.38 32.67 -20.68
C LYS A 92 -8.00 32.45 -22.15
N SER A 93 -9.03 32.30 -22.97
CA SER A 93 -8.98 32.68 -24.38
C SER A 93 -8.91 34.21 -24.46
N HIS A 94 -7.85 34.74 -25.05
CA HIS A 94 -7.82 36.05 -25.72
C HIS A 94 -6.85 35.86 -26.90
N SER A 95 -7.38 35.67 -28.11
CA SER A 95 -7.69 36.71 -29.12
C SER A 95 -6.44 37.24 -29.80
#